data_AF-A0A7D3XWH6-F1
#
_entry.id   AF-A0A7D3XWH6-F1
#
_cell.length_a   1.000
_cell.length_b   1.000
_cell.length_c   1.000
_cell.angle_alpha   90.00
_cell.angle_beta   90.00
_cell.angle_gamma   90.00
#
_symmetry.space_group_name_H-M   'P 1'
#
loop_
_entity.id
_entity.type
_entity.pdbx_description
1 polymer ?
#
loop_
_entity_poly.entity_id
_entity_poly.type
_entity_poly.pdbx_seq_one_letter_code
_entity_poly.pdbx_strand_id
1 'polypeptide(L)'
;MVFSRFRKSIRQKQLGLYSGQLGVYRRYLREKEGWDRHLNNTKEFILQKVRSLSPKSICVLGSGYLLDFPTEKVLDLGIKLTLVDIAHPAEVVKKYASNNQVEFVTKDLTGGLVSKLTDSKLKDVSFFTLINIVEKCKPAVFNADMVISLNLLSQLSDIPIEFLRNKKLITDWQSIEIANSIQNKHIESLPNGKSLLISDIMEEYFDSDGKLAFSRPVVYVDLSGLSEVQEWVWDFDSSFTYNEDYITKMQVVAGRV
;
A
#
# COMPACT_ATOMS: atom_id res chain seq x y z
N MET A 1 -31.54 1.87 -6.23
CA MET A 1 -30.20 1.55 -6.78
C MET A 1 -29.34 2.80 -7.08
N VAL A 2 -29.89 3.89 -7.60
CA VAL A 2 -29.13 5.14 -7.90
C VAL A 2 -28.70 5.89 -6.63
N PHE A 3 -29.59 6.05 -5.63
CA PHE A 3 -29.28 6.73 -4.36
C PHE A 3 -28.19 6.05 -3.51
N SER A 4 -28.07 4.71 -3.56
CA SER A 4 -27.02 4.00 -2.83
C SER A 4 -25.65 4.19 -3.48
N ARG A 5 -25.57 4.17 -4.83
CA ARG A 5 -24.36 4.49 -5.58
C ARG A 5 -23.87 5.92 -5.31
N PHE A 6 -24.79 6.88 -5.24
CA PHE A 6 -24.46 8.27 -4.93
C PHE A 6 -23.89 8.45 -3.51
N ARG A 7 -24.50 7.82 -2.49
CA ARG A 7 -23.98 7.83 -1.11
C ARG A 7 -22.61 7.17 -0.99
N LYS A 8 -22.38 6.06 -1.72
CA LYS A 8 -21.09 5.38 -1.77
C LYS A 8 -20.00 6.27 -2.36
N SER A 9 -20.28 6.96 -3.48
CA SER A 9 -19.33 7.89 -4.10
C SER A 9 -18.95 9.05 -3.16
N ILE A 10 -19.93 9.64 -2.46
CA ILE A 10 -19.66 10.69 -1.47
C ILE A 10 -18.75 10.18 -0.36
N ARG A 11 -18.98 8.96 0.13
CA ARG A 11 -18.19 8.39 1.23
C ARG A 11 -16.79 7.96 0.82
N GLN A 12 -16.62 7.46 -0.40
CA GLN A 12 -15.28 7.23 -0.96
C GLN A 12 -14.48 8.54 -1.05
N LYS A 13 -15.14 9.65 -1.40
CA LYS A 13 -14.53 10.98 -1.33
C LYS A 13 -14.22 11.42 0.10
N GLN A 14 -15.12 11.18 1.06
CA GLN A 14 -14.90 11.51 2.47
C GLN A 14 -13.79 10.68 3.12
N LEU A 15 -13.62 9.43 2.72
CA LEU A 15 -12.49 8.59 3.11
C LEU A 15 -11.18 9.05 2.48
N GLY A 16 -11.21 9.85 1.41
CA GLY A 16 -10.01 10.36 0.78
C GLY A 16 -9.21 9.33 -0.03
N LEU A 17 -9.84 8.25 -0.50
CA LEU A 17 -9.17 7.19 -1.27
C LEU A 17 -8.40 7.73 -2.48
N TYR A 18 -9.02 8.63 -3.24
CA TYR A 18 -8.41 9.25 -4.41
C TYR A 18 -7.43 10.38 -4.04
N SER A 19 -7.70 11.11 -2.95
CA SER A 19 -6.81 12.20 -2.50
C SER A 19 -5.50 11.67 -1.92
N GLY A 20 -5.53 10.50 -1.25
CA GLY A 20 -4.33 9.82 -0.76
C GLY A 20 -3.38 9.46 -1.89
N GLN A 21 -3.87 8.77 -2.92
CA GLN A 21 -3.07 8.41 -4.11
C GLN A 21 -2.52 9.64 -4.83
N LEU A 22 -3.35 10.67 -5.02
CA LEU A 22 -2.90 11.92 -5.63
C LEU A 22 -1.84 12.62 -4.78
N GLY A 23 -1.93 12.51 -3.44
CA GLY A 23 -0.93 13.01 -2.51
C GLY A 23 0.44 12.36 -2.72
N VAL A 24 0.48 11.03 -2.86
CA VAL A 24 1.70 10.27 -3.18
C VAL A 24 2.31 10.75 -4.49
N TYR A 25 1.50 10.84 -5.56
CA TYR A 25 1.99 11.28 -6.86
C TYR A 25 2.50 12.74 -6.85
N ARG A 26 1.79 13.64 -6.17
CA ARG A 26 2.25 15.03 -6.00
C ARG A 26 3.54 15.12 -5.22
N ARG A 27 3.77 14.25 -4.24
CA ARG A 27 5.03 14.20 -3.49
C ARG A 27 6.15 13.69 -4.38
N TYR A 28 5.92 12.62 -5.14
CA TYR A 28 6.87 12.14 -6.15
C TYR A 28 7.31 13.27 -7.10
N LEU A 29 6.38 14.09 -7.60
CA LEU A 29 6.73 15.20 -8.50
C LEU A 29 7.64 16.25 -7.85
N ARG A 30 7.58 16.44 -6.52
CA ARG A 30 8.44 17.38 -5.78
C ARG A 30 9.78 16.76 -5.38
N GLU A 31 9.75 15.51 -4.93
CA GLU A 31 10.87 14.80 -4.32
C GLU A 31 11.57 13.84 -5.30
N LYS A 32 11.38 14.06 -6.61
CA LYS A 32 11.74 13.11 -7.66
C LYS A 32 13.17 12.57 -7.51
N GLU A 33 14.14 13.46 -7.27
CA GLU A 33 15.55 13.09 -7.11
C GLU A 33 15.80 12.19 -5.88
N GLY A 34 15.15 12.49 -4.75
CA GLY A 34 15.22 11.67 -3.54
C GLY A 34 14.52 10.31 -3.69
N TRP A 35 13.50 10.25 -4.56
CA TRP A 35 12.73 9.03 -4.81
C TRP A 35 13.39 8.11 -5.83
N ASP A 36 14.14 8.63 -6.80
CA ASP A 36 14.70 7.82 -7.89
C ASP A 36 15.54 6.63 -7.38
N ARG A 37 16.32 6.81 -6.30
CA ARG A 37 17.06 5.71 -5.66
C ARG A 37 16.12 4.63 -5.14
N HIS A 38 15.08 5.02 -4.40
CA HIS A 38 14.09 4.08 -3.88
C HIS A 38 13.36 3.35 -5.02
N LEU A 39 12.87 4.08 -6.03
CA LEU A 39 12.16 3.51 -7.18
C LEU A 39 13.05 2.53 -7.96
N ASN A 40 14.34 2.84 -8.14
CA ASN A 40 15.26 1.96 -8.83
C ASN A 40 15.57 0.69 -8.02
N ASN A 41 15.79 0.81 -6.71
CA ASN A 41 15.99 -0.35 -5.84
C ASN A 41 14.79 -1.30 -5.91
N THR A 42 13.57 -0.77 -5.81
CA THR A 42 12.34 -1.55 -5.90
C THR A 42 12.21 -2.26 -7.26
N LYS A 43 12.42 -1.53 -8.37
CA LYS A 43 12.36 -2.09 -9.72
C LYS A 43 13.39 -3.19 -9.94
N GLU A 44 14.64 -2.97 -9.53
CA GLU A 44 15.70 -3.94 -9.72
C GLU A 44 15.50 -5.18 -8.85
N PHE A 45 15.03 -5.03 -7.60
CA PHE A 45 14.64 -6.16 -6.77
C PHE A 45 13.56 -7.02 -7.47
N ILE A 46 12.49 -6.39 -7.96
CA ILE A 46 11.42 -7.09 -8.70
C ILE A 46 11.97 -7.79 -9.93
N LEU A 47 12.76 -7.11 -10.77
CA LEU A 47 13.32 -7.69 -12.00
C LEU A 47 14.26 -8.86 -11.72
N GLN A 48 15.07 -8.80 -10.67
CA GLN A 48 15.91 -9.91 -10.25
C GLN A 48 15.07 -11.14 -9.94
N LYS A 49 13.98 -10.98 -9.18
CA LYS A 49 13.07 -12.09 -8.84
C LYS A 49 12.28 -12.60 -10.03
N VAL A 50 11.84 -11.71 -10.93
CA VAL A 50 11.18 -12.09 -12.18
C VAL A 50 12.12 -12.94 -13.05
N ARG A 51 13.40 -12.56 -13.17
CA ARG A 51 14.39 -13.36 -13.92
C ARG A 51 14.65 -14.72 -13.28
N SER A 52 14.79 -14.77 -11.95
CA SER A 52 15.11 -16.04 -11.26
C SER A 52 13.92 -17.00 -11.23
N LEU A 53 12.70 -16.50 -11.09
CA LEU A 53 11.49 -17.32 -10.94
C LEU A 53 10.75 -17.54 -12.27
N SER A 54 11.01 -16.72 -13.29
CA SER A 54 10.39 -16.81 -14.62
C SER A 54 8.86 -16.98 -14.58
N PRO A 55 8.11 -16.14 -13.83
CA PRO A 55 6.66 -16.27 -13.73
C PRO A 55 5.98 -15.99 -15.08
N LYS A 56 4.85 -16.63 -15.37
CA LYS A 56 4.02 -16.31 -16.55
C LYS A 56 2.95 -15.27 -16.21
N SER A 57 2.66 -15.11 -14.93
CA SER A 57 1.66 -14.17 -14.41
C SER A 57 2.14 -13.53 -13.09
N ILE A 58 1.91 -12.22 -12.97
CA ILE A 58 2.23 -11.44 -11.77
C ILE A 58 0.97 -10.69 -11.30
N CYS A 59 0.64 -10.83 -10.02
CA CYS A 59 -0.39 -10.04 -9.35
C CYS A 59 0.28 -8.95 -8.51
N VAL A 60 0.04 -7.67 -8.82
CA VAL A 60 0.59 -6.52 -8.07
C VAL A 60 -0.50 -5.96 -7.15
N LEU A 61 -0.28 -6.06 -5.84
CA LEU A 61 -1.17 -5.54 -4.80
C LEU A 61 -0.72 -4.14 -4.40
N GLY A 62 -1.63 -3.16 -4.48
CA GLY A 62 -1.32 -1.75 -4.27
C GLY A 62 -0.73 -1.11 -5.52
N SER A 63 -1.28 -1.41 -6.69
CA SER A 63 -0.67 -1.01 -7.97
C SER A 63 -0.53 0.50 -8.16
N GLY A 64 -1.40 1.32 -7.55
CA GLY A 64 -1.28 2.78 -7.55
C GLY A 64 -0.88 3.39 -8.90
N TYR A 65 0.13 4.27 -8.89
CA TYR A 65 0.68 4.91 -10.08
C TYR A 65 1.75 4.08 -10.82
N LEU A 66 2.08 2.89 -10.32
CA LEU A 66 3.14 2.01 -10.85
C LEU A 66 4.51 2.68 -10.96
N LEU A 67 4.83 3.64 -10.07
CA LEU A 67 6.09 4.40 -10.13
C LEU A 67 7.32 3.52 -9.89
N ASP A 68 7.16 2.54 -9.02
CA ASP A 68 8.14 1.58 -8.50
C ASP A 68 8.01 0.18 -9.14
N PHE A 69 6.94 -0.08 -9.87
CA PHE A 69 6.79 -1.32 -10.65
C PHE A 69 7.43 -1.17 -12.04
N PRO A 70 8.28 -2.12 -12.50
CA PRO A 70 8.92 -2.06 -13.82
C PRO A 70 7.97 -2.54 -14.94
N THR A 71 6.81 -1.89 -15.11
CA THR A 71 5.70 -2.36 -15.96
C THR A 71 6.13 -2.73 -17.38
N GLU A 72 6.79 -1.82 -18.10
CA GLU A 72 7.17 -2.04 -19.51
C GLU A 72 8.10 -3.25 -19.65
N LYS A 73 9.15 -3.31 -18.81
CA LYS A 73 10.11 -4.43 -18.81
C LYS A 73 9.42 -5.77 -18.52
N VAL A 74 8.38 -5.79 -17.68
CA VAL A 74 7.64 -7.01 -17.37
C VAL A 74 6.71 -7.41 -18.52
N LEU A 75 6.04 -6.44 -19.15
CA LEU A 75 5.18 -6.69 -20.30
C LEU A 75 5.97 -7.18 -21.52
N ASP A 76 7.17 -6.63 -21.75
CA ASP A 76 8.10 -7.05 -22.81
C ASP A 76 8.54 -8.52 -22.67
N LEU A 77 8.51 -9.07 -21.45
CA LEU A 77 8.77 -10.49 -21.18
C LEU A 77 7.57 -11.40 -21.46
N GLY A 78 6.44 -10.85 -21.94
CA GLY A 78 5.22 -11.60 -22.22
C GLY A 78 4.43 -12.01 -20.97
N ILE A 79 4.73 -11.41 -19.82
CA ILE A 79 4.11 -11.75 -18.54
C ILE A 79 2.73 -11.08 -18.45
N LYS A 80 1.72 -11.83 -17.97
CA LYS A 80 0.40 -11.27 -17.67
C LYS A 80 0.40 -10.55 -16.33
N LEU A 81 -0.19 -9.36 -16.28
CA LEU A 81 -0.29 -8.53 -15.09
C LEU A 81 -1.74 -8.45 -14.61
N THR A 82 -1.94 -8.74 -13.33
CA THR A 82 -3.16 -8.37 -12.61
C THR A 82 -2.82 -7.24 -11.64
N LEU A 83 -3.37 -6.06 -11.87
CA LEU A 83 -3.15 -4.87 -11.05
C LEU A 83 -4.31 -4.72 -10.06
N VAL A 84 -4.02 -4.88 -8.77
CA VAL A 84 -5.00 -4.86 -7.69
C VAL A 84 -4.85 -3.58 -6.88
N ASP A 85 -5.92 -2.81 -6.81
CA ASP A 85 -6.00 -1.62 -5.96
C ASP A 85 -7.46 -1.37 -5.56
N ILE A 86 -7.69 -0.60 -4.50
CA ILE A 86 -9.03 -0.13 -4.15
C ILE A 86 -9.48 1.03 -5.03
N ALA A 87 -8.53 1.79 -5.59
CA ALA A 87 -8.77 2.85 -6.56
C ALA A 87 -7.63 2.86 -7.58
N HIS A 88 -7.95 2.81 -8.87
CA HIS A 88 -6.92 2.86 -9.91
C HIS A 88 -6.76 4.28 -10.45
N PRO A 89 -5.54 4.87 -10.49
CA PRO A 89 -5.33 6.16 -11.11
C PRO A 89 -5.78 6.16 -12.58
N ALA A 90 -6.59 7.15 -12.97
CA ALA A 90 -7.20 7.21 -14.30
C ALA A 90 -6.15 7.23 -15.43
N GLU A 91 -4.98 7.84 -15.18
CA GLU A 91 -3.86 7.88 -16.11
C GLU A 91 -3.27 6.49 -16.37
N VAL A 92 -3.11 5.68 -15.31
CA VAL A 92 -2.63 4.29 -15.41
C VAL A 92 -3.65 3.43 -16.16
N VAL A 93 -4.93 3.55 -15.81
CA VAL A 93 -6.00 2.82 -16.53
C VAL A 93 -5.99 3.19 -18.01
N LYS A 94 -5.98 4.49 -18.34
CA LYS A 94 -5.96 4.95 -19.73
C LYS A 94 -4.73 4.42 -20.49
N LYS A 95 -3.57 4.36 -19.84
CA LYS A 95 -2.32 3.89 -20.46
C LYS A 95 -2.40 2.40 -20.84
N TYR A 96 -2.99 1.55 -19.99
CA TYR A 96 -2.93 0.09 -20.16
C TYR A 96 -4.27 -0.58 -20.48
N ALA A 97 -5.40 0.14 -20.55
CA ALA A 97 -6.73 -0.45 -20.76
C ALA A 97 -6.87 -1.25 -22.07
N SER A 98 -6.08 -0.93 -23.10
CA SER A 98 -6.08 -1.67 -24.38
C SER A 98 -5.04 -2.81 -24.43
N ASN A 99 -4.21 -2.98 -23.40
CA ASN A 99 -3.20 -4.01 -23.35
C ASN A 99 -3.82 -5.33 -22.85
N ASN A 100 -3.82 -6.36 -23.70
CA ASN A 100 -4.42 -7.67 -23.39
C ASN A 100 -3.65 -8.48 -22.34
N GLN A 101 -2.44 -8.07 -21.97
CA GLN A 101 -1.66 -8.65 -20.88
C GLN A 101 -2.01 -8.01 -19.52
N VAL A 102 -2.77 -6.91 -19.47
CA VAL A 102 -3.06 -6.18 -18.23
C VAL A 102 -4.54 -6.31 -17.85
N GLU A 103 -4.79 -6.78 -16.63
CA GLU A 103 -6.11 -6.82 -16.00
C GLU A 103 -6.12 -5.91 -14.77
N PHE A 104 -7.18 -5.11 -14.62
CA PHE A 104 -7.41 -4.30 -13.43
C PHE A 104 -8.45 -4.94 -12.52
N VAL A 105 -8.11 -5.14 -11.26
CA VAL A 105 -9.01 -5.67 -10.23
C VAL A 105 -9.20 -4.62 -9.15
N THR A 106 -10.44 -4.18 -8.96
CA THR A 106 -10.78 -3.29 -7.84
C THR A 106 -11.09 -4.12 -6.60
N LYS A 107 -10.26 -4.05 -5.56
CA LYS A 107 -10.42 -4.85 -4.34
C LYS A 107 -10.04 -4.09 -3.09
N ASP A 108 -10.85 -4.27 -2.05
CA ASP A 108 -10.53 -3.80 -0.69
C ASP A 108 -9.63 -4.82 0.00
N LEU A 109 -8.38 -4.44 0.23
CA LEU A 109 -7.36 -5.27 0.88
C LEU A 109 -7.27 -5.01 2.40
N THR A 110 -8.11 -4.15 2.95
CA THR A 110 -8.14 -3.81 4.39
C THR A 110 -8.94 -4.80 5.24
N GLY A 111 -9.15 -6.03 4.75
CA GLY A 111 -10.06 -7.00 5.38
C GLY A 111 -11.55 -6.60 5.28
N GLY A 112 -11.92 -5.73 4.33
CA GLY A 112 -13.29 -5.25 4.16
C GLY A 112 -13.65 -4.05 5.04
N LEU A 113 -12.69 -3.49 5.78
CA LEU A 113 -12.91 -2.34 6.64
C LEU A 113 -13.34 -1.10 5.84
N VAL A 114 -12.63 -0.76 4.75
CA VAL A 114 -13.00 0.38 3.90
C VAL A 114 -14.42 0.21 3.35
N SER A 115 -14.75 -1.00 2.88
CA SER A 115 -16.09 -1.34 2.40
C SER A 115 -17.15 -1.07 3.49
N LYS A 116 -16.91 -1.51 4.72
CA LYS A 116 -17.81 -1.24 5.86
C LYS A 116 -17.99 0.26 6.10
N LEU A 117 -16.90 1.03 6.12
CA LEU A 117 -16.92 2.47 6.35
C LEU A 117 -17.67 3.21 5.23
N THR A 118 -17.60 2.72 3.99
CA THR A 118 -18.40 3.27 2.88
C THR A 118 -19.89 2.95 2.99
N ASP A 119 -20.28 1.78 3.51
CA ASP A 119 -21.68 1.31 3.45
C ASP A 119 -22.51 1.59 4.72
N SER A 120 -21.88 1.77 5.90
CA SER A 120 -22.60 1.78 7.19
C SER A 120 -22.92 3.17 7.76
N LYS A 121 -24.05 3.39 8.43
CA LYS A 121 -24.22 4.58 9.29
C LYS A 121 -23.21 4.47 10.44
N LEU A 122 -22.24 5.39 10.50
CA LEU A 122 -21.09 5.32 11.43
C LEU A 122 -21.45 5.45 12.92
N LYS A 123 -22.71 5.76 13.24
CA LYS A 123 -23.16 6.05 14.62
C LYS A 123 -23.11 4.83 15.55
N ASP A 124 -23.04 3.61 15.01
CA ASP A 124 -23.11 2.36 15.78
C ASP A 124 -21.84 1.50 15.64
N VAL A 125 -20.71 2.08 15.21
CA VAL A 125 -19.48 1.33 14.96
C VAL A 125 -18.56 1.40 16.17
N SER A 126 -18.48 0.31 16.93
CA SER A 126 -17.54 0.17 18.05
C SER A 126 -16.17 -0.32 17.57
N PHE A 127 -15.11 -0.08 18.36
CA PHE A 127 -13.77 -0.64 18.13
C PHE A 127 -13.79 -2.17 17.92
N PHE A 128 -14.50 -2.90 18.78
CA PHE A 128 -14.63 -4.35 18.66
C PHE A 128 -15.32 -4.77 17.36
N THR A 129 -16.29 -3.98 16.87
CA THR A 129 -16.92 -4.24 15.57
C THR A 129 -15.91 -4.08 14.43
N LEU A 130 -15.04 -3.07 14.49
CA LEU A 130 -14.01 -2.82 13.48
C LEU A 130 -13.00 -3.96 13.40
N ILE A 131 -12.43 -4.37 14.55
CA ILE A 131 -11.48 -5.50 14.63
C ILE A 131 -12.14 -6.79 14.13
N ASN A 132 -13.35 -7.10 14.59
CA ASN A 132 -14.07 -8.30 14.16
C ASN A 132 -14.29 -8.38 12.64
N ILE A 133 -14.46 -7.23 11.96
CA ILE A 133 -14.61 -7.21 10.50
C ILE A 133 -13.33 -7.69 9.83
N VAL A 134 -12.18 -7.17 10.26
CA VAL A 134 -10.88 -7.50 9.70
C VAL A 134 -10.52 -8.95 10.03
N GLU A 135 -10.62 -9.35 11.30
CA GLU A 135 -10.23 -10.68 11.74
C GLU A 135 -11.05 -11.83 11.15
N LYS A 136 -12.36 -11.61 10.95
CA LYS A 136 -13.26 -12.61 10.34
C LYS A 136 -13.22 -12.58 8.82
N CYS A 137 -12.52 -11.62 8.23
CA CYS A 137 -12.34 -11.60 6.79
C CYS A 137 -11.52 -12.81 6.37
N LYS A 138 -12.00 -13.52 5.35
CA LYS A 138 -11.20 -14.57 4.73
C LYS A 138 -10.05 -13.91 3.97
N PRO A 139 -8.80 -14.36 4.16
CA PRO A 139 -7.67 -13.85 3.39
C PRO A 139 -7.97 -13.88 1.90
N ALA A 140 -7.55 -12.83 1.19
CA ALA A 140 -7.68 -12.77 -0.25
C ALA A 140 -6.85 -13.89 -0.88
N VAL A 141 -7.44 -14.59 -1.87
CA VAL A 141 -6.69 -15.56 -2.68
C VAL A 141 -6.31 -14.89 -3.99
N PHE A 142 -5.04 -14.97 -4.35
CA PHE A 142 -4.49 -14.46 -5.60
C PHE A 142 -3.94 -15.62 -6.43
N ASN A 143 -4.46 -15.78 -7.65
CA ASN A 143 -4.04 -16.85 -8.55
C ASN A 143 -3.06 -16.30 -9.59
N ALA A 144 -1.79 -16.23 -9.21
CA ALA A 144 -0.68 -15.86 -10.10
C ALA A 144 0.56 -16.69 -9.75
N ASP A 145 1.50 -16.77 -10.69
CA ASP A 145 2.79 -17.44 -10.44
C ASP A 145 3.66 -16.66 -9.47
N MET A 146 3.46 -15.33 -9.41
CA MET A 146 4.09 -14.44 -8.45
C MET A 146 3.09 -13.37 -7.98
N VAL A 147 3.12 -13.06 -6.69
CA VAL A 147 2.33 -11.98 -6.06
C VAL A 147 3.30 -10.94 -5.51
N ILE A 148 3.02 -9.65 -5.67
CA ILE A 148 3.89 -8.58 -5.19
C ILE A 148 3.03 -7.62 -4.37
N SER A 149 3.28 -7.55 -3.07
CA SER A 149 2.78 -6.49 -2.21
C SER A 149 3.72 -5.30 -2.30
N LEU A 150 3.30 -4.25 -3.01
CA LEU A 150 4.17 -3.16 -3.44
C LEU A 150 3.87 -1.88 -2.65
N ASN A 151 4.72 -1.61 -1.66
CA ASN A 151 4.59 -0.53 -0.69
C ASN A 151 3.20 -0.34 -0.08
N LEU A 152 2.48 -1.46 0.04
CA LEU A 152 1.09 -1.50 0.44
C LEU A 152 0.92 -1.75 1.94
N LEU A 153 1.79 -2.58 2.54
CA LEU A 153 1.58 -3.10 3.90
C LEU A 153 1.47 -1.97 4.95
N SER A 154 2.40 -1.02 4.94
CA SER A 154 2.37 0.15 5.81
C SER A 154 1.15 1.06 5.53
N GLN A 155 0.81 1.24 4.24
CA GLN A 155 -0.22 2.18 3.80
C GLN A 155 -1.67 1.66 3.93
N LEU A 156 -1.87 0.34 4.02
CA LEU A 156 -3.20 -0.29 4.02
C LEU A 156 -4.15 0.31 5.06
N SER A 157 -3.62 0.63 6.23
CA SER A 157 -4.40 1.11 7.36
C SER A 157 -4.57 2.62 7.43
N ASP A 158 -3.76 3.39 6.69
CA ASP A 158 -3.69 4.85 6.83
C ASP A 158 -5.05 5.51 6.61
N ILE A 159 -5.66 5.23 5.47
CA ILE A 159 -6.92 5.84 5.07
C ILE A 159 -8.08 5.51 6.02
N PRO A 160 -8.36 4.23 6.35
CA PRO A 160 -9.43 3.93 7.29
C PRO A 160 -9.14 4.45 8.71
N ILE A 161 -7.89 4.43 9.18
CA ILE A 161 -7.52 4.94 10.51
C ILE A 161 -7.66 6.46 10.57
N GLU A 162 -7.12 7.19 9.60
CA GLU A 162 -7.21 8.65 9.54
C GLU A 162 -8.68 9.08 9.55
N PHE A 163 -9.52 8.41 8.77
CA PHE A 163 -10.95 8.66 8.76
C PHE A 163 -11.61 8.45 10.14
N LEU A 164 -11.30 7.34 10.81
CA LEU A 164 -11.84 7.02 12.13
C LEU A 164 -11.35 8.00 13.21
N ARG A 165 -10.08 8.40 13.17
CA ARG A 165 -9.48 9.41 14.07
C ARG A 165 -10.10 10.78 13.86
N ASN A 166 -10.27 11.23 12.63
CA ASN A 166 -10.93 12.50 12.30
C ASN A 166 -12.40 12.54 12.76
N LYS A 167 -13.04 11.38 12.90
CA LYS A 167 -14.38 11.24 13.49
C LYS A 167 -14.37 11.02 15.00
N LYS A 168 -13.20 10.98 15.64
CA LYS A 168 -13.01 10.69 17.07
C LYS A 168 -13.65 9.36 17.50
N LEU A 169 -13.61 8.36 16.62
CA LEU A 169 -14.21 7.04 16.86
C LEU A 169 -13.22 6.03 17.46
N ILE A 170 -11.92 6.32 17.39
CA ILE A 170 -10.86 5.47 17.91
C ILE A 170 -9.78 6.30 18.61
N THR A 171 -9.08 5.68 19.56
CA THR A 171 -7.88 6.23 20.22
C THR A 171 -6.61 5.88 19.43
N ASP A 172 -5.46 6.42 19.84
CA ASP A 172 -4.17 6.09 19.22
C ASP A 172 -3.79 4.61 19.41
N TRP A 173 -4.01 4.06 20.61
CA TRP A 173 -3.82 2.62 20.85
C TRP A 173 -4.71 1.76 19.95
N GLN A 174 -6.00 2.13 19.82
CA GLN A 174 -6.93 1.42 18.93
C GLN A 174 -6.54 1.54 17.45
N SER A 175 -5.88 2.63 17.07
CA SER A 175 -5.35 2.81 15.72
C SER A 175 -4.26 1.78 15.43
N ILE A 176 -3.34 1.58 16.37
CA ILE A 176 -2.26 0.58 16.25
C ILE A 176 -2.85 -0.84 16.16
N GLU A 177 -3.81 -1.18 17.01
CA GLU A 177 -4.46 -2.51 16.98
C GLU A 177 -5.17 -2.78 15.66
N ILE A 178 -5.87 -1.79 15.09
CA ILE A 178 -6.51 -1.92 13.79
C ILE A 178 -5.47 -2.07 12.68
N ALA A 179 -4.39 -1.28 12.70
CA ALA A 179 -3.29 -1.38 11.74
C ALA A 179 -2.66 -2.77 11.78
N ASN A 180 -2.29 -3.25 12.97
CA ASN A 180 -1.75 -4.58 13.19
C ASN A 180 -2.68 -5.69 12.67
N SER A 181 -3.99 -5.60 12.95
CA SER A 181 -4.97 -6.58 12.46
C SER A 181 -5.05 -6.61 10.93
N ILE A 182 -5.08 -5.44 10.29
CA ILE A 182 -5.12 -5.32 8.81
C ILE A 182 -3.83 -5.88 8.20
N GLN A 183 -2.68 -5.49 8.75
CA GLN A 183 -1.37 -5.91 8.28
C GLN A 183 -1.19 -7.42 8.41
N ASN A 184 -1.60 -8.02 9.53
CA ASN A 184 -1.53 -9.48 9.72
C ASN A 184 -2.40 -10.21 8.69
N LYS A 185 -3.64 -9.73 8.47
CA LYS A 185 -4.53 -10.33 7.46
C LYS A 185 -3.98 -10.20 6.05
N HIS A 186 -3.27 -9.12 5.75
CA HIS A 186 -2.60 -8.96 4.48
C HIS A 186 -1.45 -9.96 4.32
N ILE A 187 -0.57 -10.09 5.31
CA ILE A 187 0.51 -11.08 5.30
C ILE A 187 -0.03 -12.51 5.16
N GLU A 188 -1.07 -12.88 5.91
CA GLU A 188 -1.75 -14.18 5.78
C GLU A 188 -2.30 -14.45 4.37
N SER A 189 -2.59 -13.39 3.60
CA SER A 189 -3.11 -13.50 2.23
C SER A 189 -2.03 -13.70 1.17
N LEU A 190 -0.76 -13.51 1.52
CA LEU A 190 0.37 -13.64 0.60
C LEU A 190 0.79 -15.12 0.50
N PRO A 191 0.71 -15.75 -0.69
CA PRO A 191 1.16 -17.13 -0.86
C PRO A 191 2.66 -17.29 -0.61
N ASN A 192 3.03 -18.12 0.37
CA ASN A 192 4.42 -18.45 0.70
C ASN A 192 5.16 -19.02 -0.52
N GLY A 193 6.40 -18.56 -0.72
CA GLY A 193 7.29 -18.99 -1.80
C GLY A 193 6.95 -18.36 -3.15
N LYS A 194 5.82 -17.66 -3.29
CA LYS A 194 5.43 -16.96 -4.52
C LYS A 194 5.29 -15.46 -4.36
N SER A 195 5.37 -14.96 -3.13
CA SER A 195 5.10 -13.56 -2.84
C SER A 195 6.37 -12.78 -2.59
N LEU A 196 6.41 -11.57 -3.12
CA LEU A 196 7.37 -10.54 -2.75
C LEU A 196 6.64 -9.49 -1.90
N LEU A 197 7.27 -9.08 -0.82
CA LEU A 197 6.84 -7.96 0.00
C LEU A 197 7.89 -6.86 -0.12
N ILE A 198 7.46 -5.66 -0.49
CA ILE A 198 8.24 -4.43 -0.38
C ILE A 198 7.42 -3.47 0.46
N SER A 199 7.97 -2.97 1.56
CA SER A 199 7.28 -2.05 2.47
C SER A 199 8.27 -1.14 3.18
N ASP A 200 7.93 0.13 3.34
CA ASP A 200 8.46 0.91 4.46
C ASP A 200 8.01 0.30 5.80
N ILE A 201 8.90 0.32 6.80
CA ILE A 201 8.70 -0.29 8.13
C ILE A 201 8.86 0.72 9.27
N MET A 202 9.68 1.75 9.06
CA MET A 202 9.94 2.83 10.01
C MET A 202 9.96 4.15 9.27
N GLU A 203 9.43 5.18 9.92
CA GLU A 203 9.67 6.58 9.55
C GLU A 203 10.64 7.21 10.54
N GLU A 204 11.61 7.94 10.01
CA GLU A 204 12.65 8.64 10.75
C GLU A 204 12.58 10.14 10.44
N TYR A 205 12.60 10.95 11.50
CA TYR A 205 12.47 12.40 11.44
C TYR A 205 13.79 13.04 11.81
N PHE A 206 14.35 13.82 10.89
CA PHE A 206 15.62 14.51 11.05
C PHE A 206 15.40 16.02 11.14
N ASP A 207 16.02 16.67 12.11
CA ASP A 207 15.97 18.12 12.25
C ASP A 207 16.77 18.84 11.15
N SER A 208 16.74 20.17 11.17
CA SER A 208 17.47 21.00 10.20
C SER A 208 19.00 20.86 10.26
N ASP A 209 19.56 20.33 11.36
CA ASP A 209 20.99 20.00 11.50
C ASP A 209 21.31 18.59 10.97
N GLY A 210 20.30 17.85 10.48
CA GLY A 210 20.44 16.48 9.99
C GLY A 210 20.54 15.43 11.10
N LYS A 211 20.17 15.77 12.34
CA LYS A 211 20.18 14.83 13.47
C LYS A 211 18.84 14.13 13.59
N LEU A 212 18.87 12.83 13.86
CA LEU A 212 17.67 12.05 14.12
C LEU A 212 16.99 12.58 15.40
N ALA A 213 15.81 13.15 15.26
CA ALA A 213 15.00 13.65 16.37
C ALA A 213 14.20 12.52 17.00
N PHE A 214 13.46 11.75 16.19
CA PHE A 214 12.72 10.57 16.62
C PHE A 214 12.37 9.66 15.44
N SER A 215 11.90 8.45 15.74
CA SER A 215 11.43 7.47 14.77
C SER A 215 10.12 6.84 15.22
N ARG A 216 9.29 6.39 14.27
CA ARG A 216 8.06 5.63 14.56
C ARG A 216 7.89 4.43 13.63
N PRO A 217 7.39 3.29 14.14
CA PRO A 217 7.02 2.17 13.27
C PRO A 217 5.77 2.51 12.46
N VAL A 218 5.74 2.02 11.23
CA VAL A 218 4.56 2.03 10.35
C VAL A 218 4.05 0.61 10.06
N VAL A 219 4.87 -0.40 10.34
CA VAL A 219 4.51 -1.81 10.33
C VAL A 219 4.56 -2.35 11.76
N TYR A 220 3.48 -3.01 12.17
CA TYR A 220 3.24 -3.53 13.52
C TYR A 220 3.22 -5.06 13.58
N VAL A 221 3.50 -5.73 12.47
CA VAL A 221 3.55 -7.19 12.34
C VAL A 221 4.98 -7.69 12.25
N ASP A 222 5.19 -8.95 12.65
CA ASP A 222 6.49 -9.59 12.55
C ASP A 222 6.83 -9.92 11.09
N LEU A 223 7.97 -9.44 10.63
CA LEU A 223 8.53 -9.69 9.29
C LEU A 223 9.78 -10.58 9.33
N SER A 224 10.12 -11.17 10.48
CA SER A 224 11.29 -12.05 10.65
C SER A 224 11.26 -13.30 9.75
N GLY A 225 10.08 -13.68 9.26
CA GLY A 225 9.91 -14.79 8.32
C GLY A 225 10.33 -14.49 6.87
N LEU A 226 10.66 -13.24 6.53
CA LEU A 226 11.10 -12.89 5.19
C LEU A 226 12.44 -13.56 4.84
N SER A 227 12.54 -14.03 3.61
CA SER A 227 13.78 -14.58 3.03
C SER A 227 14.30 -13.69 1.92
N GLU A 228 15.58 -13.85 1.58
CA GLU A 228 16.23 -13.08 0.50
C GLU A 228 16.11 -11.56 0.70
N VAL A 229 16.23 -11.12 1.96
CA VAL A 229 15.95 -9.76 2.42
C VAL A 229 16.96 -8.75 1.88
N GLN A 230 16.44 -7.59 1.45
CA GLN A 230 17.19 -6.38 1.14
C GLN A 230 16.57 -5.20 1.88
N GLU A 231 17.42 -4.28 2.32
CA GLU A 231 17.00 -3.08 3.06
C GLU A 231 17.65 -1.85 2.45
N TRP A 232 16.92 -0.74 2.44
CA TRP A 232 17.47 0.56 2.05
C TRP A 232 16.71 1.72 2.70
N VAL A 233 17.36 2.87 2.71
CA VAL A 233 16.76 4.14 3.12
C VAL A 233 16.13 4.82 1.91
N TRP A 234 14.91 5.32 2.09
CA TRP A 234 14.22 6.19 1.17
C TRP A 234 14.19 7.61 1.71
N ASP A 235 14.82 8.54 0.99
CA ASP A 235 14.69 9.98 1.24
C ASP A 235 13.28 10.43 0.80
N PHE A 236 12.32 10.31 1.72
CA PHE A 236 10.89 10.41 1.43
C PHE A 236 10.42 11.85 1.24
N ASP A 237 10.87 12.76 2.09
CA ASP A 237 10.58 14.19 2.03
C ASP A 237 11.77 14.99 2.54
N SER A 238 12.45 15.65 1.60
CA SER A 238 13.57 16.56 1.87
C SER A 238 13.15 18.03 1.91
N SER A 239 11.94 18.35 1.44
CA SER A 239 11.43 19.72 1.32
C SER A 239 10.52 20.17 2.46
N PHE A 240 10.45 19.44 3.58
CA PHE A 240 9.60 19.77 4.73
C PHE A 240 8.10 19.89 4.37
N THR A 241 7.63 19.13 3.38
CA THR A 241 6.24 19.19 2.90
C THR A 241 5.35 18.11 3.50
N TYR A 242 5.95 17.07 4.05
CA TYR A 242 5.26 16.04 4.81
C TYR A 242 5.23 16.40 6.29
N ASN A 243 6.33 16.92 6.81
CA ASN A 243 6.45 17.49 8.14
C ASN A 243 7.21 18.81 8.05
N GLU A 244 6.60 19.90 8.50
CA GLU A 244 7.16 21.25 8.38
C GLU A 244 8.45 21.46 9.18
N ASP A 245 8.67 20.64 10.21
CA ASP A 245 9.81 20.76 11.12
C ASP A 245 10.93 19.76 10.81
N TYR A 246 10.68 18.73 9.98
CA TYR A 246 11.59 17.60 9.83
C TYR A 246 11.72 17.09 8.39
N ILE A 247 12.94 16.76 8.01
CA ILE A 247 13.21 15.87 6.87
C ILE A 247 12.75 14.47 7.26
N THR A 248 12.01 13.82 6.38
CA THR A 248 11.49 12.48 6.62
C THR A 248 12.21 11.46 5.75
N LYS A 249 12.73 10.40 6.38
CA LYS A 249 13.26 9.21 5.71
C LYS A 249 12.46 7.99 6.11
N MET A 250 12.38 7.02 5.21
CA MET A 250 11.73 5.74 5.47
C MET A 250 12.73 4.61 5.37
N GLN A 251 12.73 3.72 6.36
CA GLN A 251 13.45 2.44 6.27
C GLN A 251 12.57 1.46 5.51
N VAL A 252 13.09 0.90 4.43
CA VAL A 252 12.36 0.01 3.52
C VAL A 252 12.96 -1.38 3.59
N VAL A 253 12.09 -2.38 3.66
CA VAL A 253 12.45 -3.79 3.53
C VAL A 253 11.82 -4.37 2.27
N ALA A 254 12.59 -5.19 1.56
CA ALA A 254 12.08 -6.06 0.52
C ALA A 254 12.49 -7.51 0.81
N GLY A 255 11.57 -8.44 0.64
CA GLY A 255 11.83 -9.85 0.89
C GLY A 255 10.80 -10.74 0.23
N ARG A 256 11.10 -12.04 0.24
CA ARG A 256 10.19 -13.09 -0.19
C ARG A 256 9.47 -13.64 1.03
N VAL A 257 8.14 -13.72 0.94
CA VAL A 257 7.25 -14.34 1.93
C VAL A 257 7.15 -15.84 1.69
#